data_AF-A0A2W4IV51-F1
#
_entry.id   AF-A0A2W4IV51-F1
#
_cell.length_a   1.000
_cell.length_b   1.000
_cell.length_c   1.000
_cell.angle_alpha   90.00
_cell.angle_beta   90.00
_cell.angle_gamma   90.00
#
_symmetry.space_group_name_H-M   'P 1'
#
loop_
_entity.id
_entity.type
_entity.pdbx_description
1 polymer ?
#
loop_
_entity_poly.entity_id
_entity_poly.type
_entity_poly.pdbx_seq_one_letter_code
_entity_poly.pdbx_strand_id
1 'polypeptide(L)'
;MDGSRVAAVLEEWSGRPVLVFGDVILDEWRLARPERLCREAPAPVLTLREHHDAPGGAANTAANLAALGADTVLVAPIGDDPAGHRLAGGPGAAGGGGGPGPVPFTHPRAPETEQDIVCRFLFEKKK
;
A
#
# COMPACT_ATOMS: atom_id res chain seq x y z
N MET A 1 7.75 28.00 2.20
CA MET A 1 8.25 27.48 0.90
C MET A 1 7.72 28.40 -0.18
N ASP A 2 8.57 28.80 -1.11
CA ASP A 2 8.18 29.61 -2.27
C ASP A 2 7.43 28.71 -3.27
N GLY A 3 6.15 29.00 -3.51
CA GLY A 3 5.30 28.21 -4.40
C GLY A 3 5.73 28.26 -5.87
N SER A 4 6.43 29.32 -6.28
CA SER A 4 6.92 29.47 -7.66
C SER A 4 7.97 28.41 -8.01
N ARG A 5 8.82 28.06 -7.05
CA ARG A 5 9.86 27.03 -7.23
C ARG A 5 9.27 25.63 -7.34
N VAL A 6 8.16 25.36 -6.66
CA VAL A 6 7.45 24.08 -6.77
C VAL A 6 6.81 23.96 -8.16
N ALA A 7 6.11 25.00 -8.61
CA ALA A 7 5.50 25.01 -9.95
C ALA A 7 6.53 24.78 -11.06
N ALA A 8 7.69 25.46 -11.00
CA ALA A 8 8.76 25.28 -11.98
C ALA A 8 9.27 23.83 -12.03
N VAL A 9 9.48 23.19 -10.87
CA VAL A 9 9.90 21.78 -10.83
C VAL A 9 8.82 20.87 -11.41
N LEU A 10 7.53 21.11 -11.13
CA LEU A 10 6.44 20.32 -11.70
C LEU A 10 6.41 20.42 -13.24
N GLU A 11 6.59 21.62 -13.79
CA GLU A 11 6.64 21.84 -15.23
C GLU A 11 7.80 21.09 -15.89
N GLU A 12 8.96 20.97 -15.22
CA GLU A 12 10.11 20.22 -15.75
C GLU A 12 9.86 18.72 -15.95
N TRP A 13 8.89 18.12 -15.23
CA TRP A 13 8.59 16.69 -15.34
C TRP A 13 7.56 16.37 -16.42
N SER A 14 6.80 17.36 -16.88
CA SER A 14 5.78 17.19 -17.91
C SER A 14 6.36 16.65 -19.21
N GLY A 15 5.85 15.51 -19.69
CA GLY A 15 6.26 14.85 -20.93
C GLY A 15 7.69 14.27 -20.90
N ARG A 16 8.35 14.21 -19.74
CA ARG A 16 9.69 13.60 -19.65
C ARG A 16 9.59 12.07 -19.77
N PRO A 17 10.34 11.43 -20.68
CA PRO A 17 10.37 9.97 -20.74
C PRO A 17 11.18 9.41 -19.56
N VAL A 18 10.56 8.52 -18.77
CA VAL A 18 11.19 7.88 -17.61
C VAL A 18 10.91 6.39 -17.58
N LEU A 19 11.96 5.57 -17.50
CA LEU A 19 11.84 4.14 -17.23
C LEU A 19 12.09 3.87 -15.74
N VAL A 20 11.12 3.26 -15.09
CA VAL A 20 11.26 2.72 -13.73
C VAL A 20 11.45 1.21 -13.83
N PHE A 21 12.54 0.71 -13.27
CA PHE A 21 12.84 -0.72 -13.20
C PHE A 21 13.14 -1.11 -11.76
N GLY A 22 12.45 -2.13 -11.25
CA GLY A 22 12.66 -2.61 -9.89
C GLY A 22 11.52 -3.47 -9.36
N ASP A 23 11.59 -3.79 -8.08
CA ASP A 23 10.60 -4.63 -7.40
C ASP A 23 9.29 -3.88 -7.20
N VAL A 24 8.18 -4.56 -7.49
CA VAL A 24 6.83 -4.09 -7.19
C VAL A 24 6.25 -4.87 -6.04
N ILE A 25 5.55 -4.18 -5.16
CA ILE A 25 4.86 -4.76 -4.01
C ILE A 25 3.46 -4.15 -3.94
N LEU A 26 2.51 -4.90 -3.38
CA LEU A 26 1.18 -4.39 -3.07
C LEU A 26 1.18 -4.03 -1.59
N ASP A 27 0.98 -2.74 -1.31
CA ASP A 27 0.77 -2.28 0.06
C ASP A 27 -0.73 -2.43 0.36
N GLU A 28 -1.04 -3.21 1.40
CA GLU A 28 -2.41 -3.55 1.76
C GLU A 28 -2.73 -3.01 3.15
N TRP A 29 -3.75 -2.16 3.26
CA TRP A 29 -4.25 -1.61 4.51
C TRP A 29 -5.60 -2.23 4.84
N ARG A 30 -5.64 -2.93 5.98
CA ARG A 30 -6.86 -3.51 6.54
C ARG A 30 -7.25 -2.78 7.81
N LEU A 31 -8.33 -2.00 7.75
CA LEU A 31 -8.90 -1.38 8.93
C LEU A 31 -9.88 -2.35 9.57
N ALA A 32 -9.62 -2.77 10.80
CA ALA A 32 -10.46 -3.73 11.51
C ALA A 32 -10.74 -3.27 12.95
N ARG A 33 -11.84 -3.77 13.53
CA ARG A 33 -12.22 -3.49 14.92
C ARG A 33 -12.31 -4.77 15.74
N PRO A 34 -11.85 -4.79 17.00
CA PRO A 34 -12.01 -5.95 17.87
C PRO A 34 -13.47 -6.12 18.28
N GLU A 35 -14.03 -7.30 18.05
CA GLU A 35 -15.42 -7.59 18.41
C GLU A 35 -15.56 -8.67 19.48
N ARG A 36 -14.66 -9.65 19.46
CA ARG A 36 -14.68 -10.78 20.38
C ARG A 36 -13.28 -11.31 20.67
N LEU A 37 -13.16 -12.16 21.68
CA LEU A 37 -11.96 -12.96 21.91
C LEU A 37 -12.12 -14.33 21.24
N CYS A 38 -11.03 -14.85 20.68
CA CYS A 38 -10.93 -16.20 20.16
C CYS A 38 -11.14 -17.22 21.29
N ARG A 39 -11.83 -18.33 21.01
CA ARG A 39 -12.08 -19.39 22.00
C ARG A 39 -10.87 -20.31 22.16
N GLU A 40 -10.07 -20.43 21.11
CA GLU A 40 -8.95 -21.35 20.95
C GLU A 40 -7.61 -20.75 21.42
N ALA A 41 -7.51 -19.42 21.51
CA ALA A 41 -6.30 -18.72 21.92
C ALA A 41 -6.61 -17.35 22.56
N PRO A 42 -5.75 -16.81 23.44
CA PRO A 42 -5.88 -15.45 23.96
C PRO A 42 -5.50 -14.44 22.87
N ALA A 43 -6.42 -14.23 21.93
CA ALA A 43 -6.27 -13.39 20.74
C ALA A 43 -7.60 -12.69 20.44
N PRO A 44 -7.64 -11.38 20.12
CA PRO A 44 -8.85 -10.76 19.65
C PRO A 44 -9.15 -11.24 18.22
N VAL A 45 -10.43 -11.46 17.96
CA VAL A 45 -10.93 -11.56 16.59
C VAL A 45 -11.34 -10.16 16.16
N LEU A 46 -10.66 -9.67 15.12
CA LEU A 46 -10.92 -8.38 14.52
C LEU A 46 -11.83 -8.57 13.31
N THR A 47 -12.90 -7.79 13.23
CA THR A 47 -13.77 -7.77 12.05
C THR A 47 -13.35 -6.65 11.13
N LEU A 48 -13.06 -7.01 9.87
CA LEU A 48 -12.61 -6.10 8.83
C LEU A 48 -13.72 -5.09 8.49
N ARG A 49 -13.34 -3.83 8.36
CA ARG A 49 -14.24 -2.71 8.05
C ARG A 49 -13.92 -2.10 6.70
N GLU A 50 -12.64 -1.88 6.44
CA GLU A 50 -12.18 -1.31 5.20
C GLU A 50 -10.91 -2.02 4.74
N HIS A 51 -10.76 -2.05 3.42
CA HIS A 51 -9.63 -2.61 2.72
C HIS A 51 -9.20 -1.61 1.66
N HIS A 52 -7.94 -1.19 1.72
CA HIS A 52 -7.35 -0.27 0.76
C HIS A 52 -6.08 -0.91 0.23
N ASP A 53 -5.96 -0.93 -1.09
CA ASP A 53 -4.78 -1.40 -1.81
C ASP A 53 -4.08 -0.18 -2.42
N ALA A 54 -2.75 -0.15 -2.36
CA ALA A 54 -1.96 0.79 -3.14
C ALA A 54 -0.70 0.13 -3.69
N PRO A 55 -0.19 0.60 -4.84
CA PRO A 55 1.11 0.16 -5.31
C PRO A 55 2.20 0.63 -4.35
N GLY A 56 3.13 -0.25 -4.03
CA GLY A 56 4.36 0.04 -3.32
C GLY A 56 5.60 -0.18 -4.19
N GLY A 57 6.78 0.11 -3.63
CA GLY A 57 8.05 -0.10 -4.32
C GLY A 57 8.15 0.69 -5.64
N ALA A 58 8.67 0.05 -6.70
CA ALA A 58 8.82 0.64 -8.02
C ALA A 58 7.49 1.11 -8.63
N ALA A 59 6.37 0.46 -8.29
CA ALA A 59 5.06 0.85 -8.78
C ALA A 59 4.60 2.20 -8.18
N ASN A 60 4.89 2.47 -6.90
CA ASN A 60 4.64 3.78 -6.29
C ASN A 60 5.49 4.88 -6.94
N THR A 61 6.76 4.59 -7.22
CA THR A 61 7.64 5.54 -7.91
C THR A 61 7.10 5.89 -9.29
N ALA A 62 6.71 4.88 -10.08
CA ALA A 62 6.13 5.08 -11.40
C ALA A 62 4.81 5.87 -11.33
N ALA A 63 3.96 5.58 -10.34
CA ALA A 63 2.70 6.29 -10.12
C ALA A 63 2.94 7.79 -9.83
N ASN A 64 3.88 8.11 -8.93
CA ASN A 64 4.20 9.50 -8.61
C ASN A 64 4.78 10.24 -9.80
N LEU A 65 5.67 9.62 -10.58
CA LEU A 65 6.22 10.23 -11.80
C LEU A 65 5.14 10.51 -12.84
N ALA A 66 4.23 9.56 -13.06
CA ALA A 66 3.09 9.76 -13.94
C ALA A 66 2.17 10.89 -13.43
N ALA A 67 1.93 10.97 -12.12
CA ALA A 67 1.15 12.06 -11.51
C ALA A 67 1.83 13.44 -11.63
N LEU A 68 3.16 13.48 -11.74
CA LEU A 68 3.95 14.68 -12.06
C LEU A 68 3.91 15.04 -13.56
N GLY A 69 3.28 14.22 -14.40
CA GLY A 69 3.15 14.45 -15.84
C GLY A 69 4.24 13.80 -16.68
N ALA A 70 5.11 12.96 -16.11
CA ALA A 70 6.16 12.28 -16.87
C ALA A 70 5.60 11.11 -17.70
N ASP A 71 6.15 10.91 -18.90
CA ASP A 71 5.89 9.76 -19.76
C ASP A 71 6.60 8.53 -19.19
N THR A 72 5.93 7.86 -18.26
CA THR A 72 6.54 6.83 -17.40
C THR A 72 6.24 5.42 -17.89
N VAL A 73 7.28 4.59 -17.99
CA VAL A 73 7.19 3.15 -18.25
C VAL A 73 7.69 2.40 -17.02
N LEU A 74 6.92 1.43 -16.53
CA LEU A 74 7.33 0.53 -15.45
C LEU A 74 7.65 -0.85 -16.02
N VAL A 75 8.81 -1.39 -15.64
CA VAL A 75 9.21 -2.78 -15.93
C VAL A 75 9.59 -3.45 -14.61
N ALA A 76 8.88 -4.53 -14.27
CA ALA A 76 9.09 -5.24 -13.02
C ALA A 76 8.68 -6.71 -13.16
N PRO A 77 9.28 -7.63 -12.38
CA PRO A 77 8.73 -8.96 -12.19
C PRO A 77 7.40 -8.86 -11.45
N ILE A 78 6.41 -9.68 -11.84
CA ILE A 78 5.12 -9.75 -11.17
C ILE A 78 4.70 -11.22 -10.99
N GLY A 79 4.14 -11.53 -9.84
CA GLY A 79 3.61 -12.86 -9.56
C GLY A 79 2.31 -13.13 -10.33
N ASP A 80 2.08 -14.37 -10.72
CA ASP A 80 0.79 -14.84 -11.21
C ASP A 80 -0.08 -15.29 -10.03
N ASP A 81 -0.42 -14.32 -9.17
CA ASP A 81 -1.21 -14.52 -7.97
C ASP A 81 -2.19 -13.34 -7.77
N PRO A 82 -3.14 -13.42 -6.83
CA PRO A 82 -4.12 -12.35 -6.65
C PRO A 82 -3.51 -10.97 -6.38
N ALA A 83 -2.38 -10.88 -5.67
CA ALA A 83 -1.73 -9.59 -5.41
C ALA A 83 -1.08 -9.05 -6.69
N GLY A 84 -0.43 -9.92 -7.46
CA GLY A 84 0.10 -9.59 -8.78
C GLY A 84 -1.01 -9.16 -9.76
N HIS A 85 -2.17 -9.82 -9.76
CA HIS A 85 -3.30 -9.42 -10.60
C HIS A 85 -3.87 -8.06 -10.18
N ARG A 86 -3.96 -7.77 -8.87
CA ARG A 86 -4.38 -6.44 -8.38
C ARG A 86 -3.38 -5.34 -8.75
N LEU A 87 -2.08 -5.63 -8.67
CA LEU A 87 -1.02 -4.72 -9.13
C LEU A 87 -1.05 -4.49 -10.65
N ALA A 88 -1.32 -5.54 -11.44
CA ALA A 88 -1.36 -5.46 -12.91
C ALA A 88 -2.65 -4.83 -13.45
N GLY A 89 -3.78 -5.09 -12.80
CA GLY A 89 -5.12 -4.67 -13.22
C GLY A 89 -5.52 -3.26 -12.74
N GLY A 90 -4.73 -2.64 -11.87
CA GLY A 90 -4.92 -1.24 -11.50
C GLY A 90 -4.62 -0.34 -12.70
N PRO A 91 -5.57 0.46 -13.21
CA PRO A 91 -5.22 1.56 -14.09
C PRO A 91 -4.23 2.44 -13.32
N GLY A 92 -3.15 2.88 -13.99
CA GLY A 92 -2.03 3.61 -13.38
C GLY A 92 -2.48 4.50 -12.23
N ALA A 93 -1.85 4.35 -11.07
CA ALA A 93 -2.25 4.91 -9.79
C ALA A 93 -2.32 6.44 -9.78
N ALA A 94 -3.38 6.96 -10.40
CA ALA A 94 -3.94 8.27 -10.21
C ALA A 94 -4.86 8.18 -8.99
N GLY A 95 -4.28 8.46 -7.82
CA GLY A 95 -4.98 8.44 -6.55
C GLY A 95 -4.20 9.18 -5.48
N GLY A 96 -3.92 10.46 -5.73
CA GLY A 96 -3.39 11.36 -4.70
C GLY A 96 -4.34 11.45 -3.51
N GLY A 97 -3.79 11.29 -2.31
CA GLY A 97 -4.51 11.45 -1.04
C GLY A 97 -3.53 11.84 0.06
N GLY A 98 -3.19 13.13 0.12
CA GLY A 98 -2.32 13.70 1.14
C GLY A 98 -2.96 13.69 2.53
N GLY A 99 -2.28 13.02 3.46
CA GLY A 99 -2.49 13.04 4.90
C GLY A 99 -1.49 12.07 5.53
N PRO A 100 -1.14 12.18 6.84
CA PRO A 100 -0.40 11.11 7.50
C PRO A 100 -1.32 9.88 7.55
N GLY A 101 -1.24 9.06 6.50
CA GLY A 101 -1.94 7.80 6.40
C GLY A 101 -1.49 6.83 7.49
N PRO A 102 -2.31 5.81 7.81
CA PRO A 102 -2.03 4.85 8.86
C PRO A 102 -0.61 4.28 8.74
N VAL A 103 0.11 4.29 9.86
CA VAL A 103 1.48 3.79 9.99
C VAL A 103 1.54 2.28 9.70
N PRO A 104 2.50 1.80 8.91
CA PRO A 104 2.62 0.38 8.61
C PRO A 104 3.03 -0.42 9.85
N PHE A 105 2.31 -1.50 10.12
CA PHE A 105 2.74 -2.56 11.02
C PHE A 105 2.76 -3.88 10.26
N THR A 106 3.94 -4.46 10.10
CA THR A 106 4.09 -5.79 9.51
C THR A 106 3.64 -6.82 10.55
N HIS A 107 2.40 -7.34 10.45
CA HIS A 107 2.01 -8.50 11.25
C HIS A 107 2.38 -9.79 10.48
N PRO A 108 3.03 -10.78 11.12
CA PRO A 108 3.17 -12.10 10.52
C PRO A 108 1.78 -12.68 10.24
N ARG A 109 1.60 -13.29 9.06
CA ARG A 109 0.30 -13.82 8.56
C ARG A 109 -0.50 -14.48 9.67
N ALA A 110 -1.61 -13.84 10.05
CA ALA A 110 -2.59 -14.40 10.96
C ALA A 110 -3.45 -15.41 10.19
N PRO A 111 -4.13 -16.35 10.88
CA PRO A 111 -5.27 -17.04 10.29
C PRO A 111 -6.34 -16.00 9.94
N GLU A 112 -6.69 -15.94 8.65
CA GLU A 112 -7.55 -14.92 8.07
C GLU A 112 -8.72 -15.56 7.31
N THR A 113 -9.88 -14.93 7.41
CA THR A 113 -11.03 -15.13 6.51
C THR A 113 -11.31 -13.81 5.78
N GLU A 114 -12.24 -13.78 4.83
CA GLU A 114 -12.62 -12.53 4.14
C GLU A 114 -13.14 -11.43 5.11
N GLN A 115 -13.64 -11.81 6.29
CA GLN A 115 -14.31 -10.89 7.22
C GLN A 115 -13.59 -10.74 8.56
N ASP A 116 -12.81 -11.74 8.98
CA ASP A 116 -12.17 -11.77 10.31
C ASP A 116 -10.65 -12.03 10.24
N ILE A 117 -9.90 -11.32 11.09
CA ILE A 117 -8.45 -11.49 11.31
C ILE A 117 -8.23 -11.85 12.79
N VAL A 118 -7.51 -12.95 13.07
CA VAL A 118 -7.18 -13.36 14.44
C VAL A 118 -5.75 -12.93 14.79
N CYS A 119 -5.60 -11.81 15.49
CA CYS A 119 -4.28 -11.30 15.86
C CYS A 119 -3.75 -11.99 17.11
N ARG A 120 -2.51 -12.50 17.09
CA ARG A 120 -1.88 -12.98 18.33
C ARG A 120 -1.41 -11.79 19.15
N PHE A 121 -1.80 -11.70 20.42
CA PHE A 121 -1.22 -10.70 21.31
C PHE A 121 0.28 -10.97 21.48
N LEU A 122 1.11 -10.01 21.09
CA LEU A 122 2.49 -9.92 21.54
C LEU A 122 2.46 -9.27 22.93
N PHE A 123 2.25 -10.08 23.96
CA PHE A 123 2.50 -9.64 25.32
C PHE A 123 4.02 -9.51 25.51
N GLU A 124 4.55 -8.30 25.42
CA GLU A 124 5.84 -8.02 26.05
C GLU A 124 5.64 -8.18 27.56
N LYS A 125 6.25 -9.23 28.13
CA LYS A 125 6.35 -9.35 29.58
C LYS A 125 7.18 -8.17 30.09
N LYS A 126 6.53 -7.09 30.49
CA LYS A 126 7.13 -6.15 31.45
C LYS A 126 7.43 -6.94 32.72
N LYS A 127 8.71 -7.24 32.93
CA LYS A 127 9.23 -7.74 34.20
C LYS A 127 9.07 -6.67 35.27
#